data_AF-A0A1S3DC91-F1
#
_entry.id   AF-A0A1S3DC91-F1
#
_cell.length_a   1.000
_cell.length_b   1.000
_cell.length_c   1.000
_cell.angle_alpha   90.00
_cell.angle_beta   90.00
_cell.angle_gamma   90.00
#
_symmetry.space_group_name_H-M   'P 1'
#
loop_
_entity.id
_entity.type
_entity.pdbx_description
1 polymer ?
#
loop_
_entity_poly.entity_id
_entity_poly.type
_entity_poly.pdbx_seq_one_letter_code
_entity_poly.pdbx_strand_id
1 'polypeptide(L)'
;MDIKIFTADVFGKFGYAFADLQQYKWFKEKSLDEEIVSYSSLKEVLNIDLKADEEFKKIAIKNPAYLLFLVLQNFHKTQGRYPLPEHRTEDIELLKSARSSVLDSLTEDPVAALPDEYFTNVFSKLAPTCAITGGIVCQEVTAAISQKQVLFNNMFLFSPVTHIGYFFKALPTSATTETKSNITNIEMVDEIL
;
A
#
# COMPACT_ATOMS: atom_id res chain seq x y z
N MET A 1 -8.60 15.83 18.03
CA MET A 1 -9.04 14.48 18.43
C MET A 1 -8.06 13.52 17.78
N ASP A 2 -7.35 12.73 18.57
CA ASP A 2 -6.38 11.75 18.08
C ASP A 2 -7.13 10.46 17.72
N ILE A 3 -7.37 10.26 16.43
CA ILE A 3 -8.14 9.12 15.89
C ILE A 3 -7.21 8.33 14.99
N LYS A 4 -7.04 7.06 15.32
CA LYS A 4 -6.30 6.07 14.53
C LYS A 4 -7.21 5.56 13.41
N ILE A 5 -6.80 5.74 12.17
CA ILE A 5 -7.57 5.36 10.99
C ILE A 5 -6.91 4.16 10.33
N PHE A 6 -7.72 3.13 10.09
CA PHE A 6 -7.34 1.98 9.29
C PHE A 6 -8.36 1.82 8.17
N THR A 7 -7.89 1.60 6.94
CA THR A 7 -8.74 1.24 5.81
C THR A 7 -8.16 0.02 5.13
N ALA A 8 -9.02 -0.86 4.63
CA ALA A 8 -8.62 -2.04 3.90
C ALA A 8 -9.72 -2.45 2.93
N ASP A 9 -9.34 -3.04 1.81
CA ASP A 9 -10.28 -3.68 0.91
C ASP A 9 -9.63 -4.84 0.16
N VAL A 10 -10.49 -5.64 -0.46
CA VAL A 10 -10.12 -6.82 -1.24
C VAL A 10 -10.79 -6.75 -2.60
N PHE A 11 -9.98 -6.96 -3.63
CA PHE A 11 -10.39 -7.03 -5.04
C PHE A 11 -9.84 -8.33 -5.62
N GLY A 12 -10.70 -9.34 -5.71
CA GLY A 12 -10.34 -10.70 -6.10
C GLY A 12 -9.24 -11.26 -5.22
N LYS A 13 -8.08 -11.52 -5.83
CA LYS A 13 -6.87 -12.01 -5.16
C LYS A 13 -6.00 -10.88 -4.60
N PHE A 14 -6.24 -9.63 -4.98
CA PHE A 14 -5.53 -8.47 -4.47
C PHE A 14 -6.16 -7.98 -3.18
N GLY A 15 -5.35 -7.56 -2.23
CA GLY A 15 -5.82 -6.92 -1.00
C GLY A 15 -4.90 -5.78 -0.61
N TYR A 16 -5.44 -4.75 0.03
CA TYR A 16 -4.63 -3.69 0.60
C TYR A 16 -5.11 -3.35 2.01
N ALA A 17 -4.20 -2.86 2.82
CA ALA A 17 -4.49 -2.19 4.07
C ALA A 17 -3.65 -0.91 4.17
N PHE A 18 -4.19 0.09 4.85
CA PHE A 18 -3.56 1.38 5.06
C PHE A 18 -3.82 1.85 6.49
N ALA A 19 -2.79 2.43 7.10
CA ALA A 19 -2.85 2.99 8.44
C ALA A 19 -2.48 4.48 8.41
N ASP A 20 -3.31 5.31 9.04
CA ASP A 20 -3.01 6.71 9.36
C ASP A 20 -3.24 6.94 10.85
N LEU A 21 -2.14 7.09 11.57
CA LEU A 21 -2.10 7.23 13.02
C LEU A 21 -1.59 8.60 13.45
N GLN A 22 -1.48 9.56 12.51
CA GLN A 22 -0.91 10.88 12.75
C GLN A 22 0.47 10.78 13.44
N GLN A 23 0.57 11.19 14.70
CA GLN A 23 1.76 10.99 15.54
C GLN A 23 1.54 9.79 16.46
N TYR A 24 2.04 8.63 16.05
CA TYR A 24 1.91 7.41 16.82
C TYR A 24 3.05 7.25 17.83
N LYS A 25 2.68 7.16 19.11
CA LYS A 25 3.59 6.89 20.22
C LYS A 25 3.54 5.43 20.60
N TRP A 26 4.71 4.80 20.74
CA TRP A 26 4.84 3.44 21.21
C TRP A 26 6.06 3.26 22.12
N PHE A 27 6.04 2.22 22.95
CA PHE A 27 7.07 1.95 23.94
C PHE A 27 7.91 0.73 23.55
N LYS A 28 9.23 0.88 23.55
CA LYS A 28 10.14 -0.26 23.38
C LYS A 28 10.14 -1.10 24.64
N GLU A 29 9.68 -2.34 24.53
CA GLU A 29 9.60 -3.29 25.65
C GLU A 29 10.95 -3.49 26.36
N LYS A 30 12.06 -3.43 25.61
CA LYS A 30 13.41 -3.65 26.15
C LYS A 30 14.07 -2.42 26.80
N SER A 31 13.63 -1.21 26.49
CA SER A 31 14.33 0.01 26.94
C SER A 31 13.43 1.06 27.60
N LEU A 32 12.10 0.86 27.66
CA LEU A 32 11.12 1.85 28.11
C LEU A 32 11.20 3.19 27.36
N ASP A 33 11.98 3.27 26.29
CA ASP A 33 12.09 4.45 25.46
C ASP A 33 10.78 4.65 24.68
N GLU A 34 10.31 5.91 24.66
CA GLU A 34 9.21 6.34 23.81
C GLU A 34 9.77 6.68 22.42
N GLU A 35 9.16 6.11 21.39
CA GLU A 35 9.38 6.52 20.00
C GLU A 35 8.11 7.08 19.37
N ILE A 36 8.29 8.12 18.58
CA ILE A 36 7.22 8.79 17.85
C ILE A 36 7.43 8.54 16.35
N VAL A 37 6.42 7.95 15.71
CA VAL A 37 6.40 7.71 14.27
C VAL A 37 5.33 8.58 13.64
N SER A 38 5.71 9.36 12.61
CA SER A 38 4.77 10.15 11.82
C SER A 38 4.18 9.31 10.68
N TYR A 39 2.86 9.29 10.61
CA TYR A 39 2.08 8.71 9.53
C TYR A 39 1.56 9.83 8.65
N SER A 40 1.47 9.57 7.35
CA SER A 40 0.80 10.48 6.43
C SER A 40 -0.63 10.06 6.24
N SER A 41 -1.44 11.07 5.93
CA SER A 41 -2.85 10.89 5.69
C SER A 41 -3.12 10.14 4.38
N LEU A 42 -4.24 9.43 4.34
CA LEU A 42 -4.70 8.79 3.11
C LEU A 42 -4.85 9.81 1.96
N LYS A 43 -5.27 11.03 2.30
CA LYS A 43 -5.41 12.12 1.32
C LYS A 43 -4.06 12.48 0.71
N GLU A 44 -2.99 12.56 1.49
CA GLU A 44 -1.65 12.82 0.96
C GLU A 44 -1.22 11.69 0.03
N VAL A 45 -1.37 10.43 0.46
CA VAL A 45 -0.99 9.25 -0.33
C VAL A 45 -1.72 9.18 -1.67
N LEU A 46 -3.02 9.46 -1.69
CA LEU A 46 -3.81 9.45 -2.92
C LEU A 46 -3.50 10.62 -3.88
N ASN A 47 -2.88 11.70 -3.39
CA ASN A 47 -2.57 12.90 -4.17
C ASN A 47 -1.06 13.11 -4.38
N ILE A 48 -0.23 12.07 -4.18
CA ILE A 48 1.21 12.17 -4.40
C ILE A 48 1.47 12.49 -5.86
N ASP A 49 2.21 13.57 -6.10
CA ASP A 49 2.83 13.80 -7.39
C ASP A 49 4.10 12.96 -7.50
N LEU A 50 3.96 11.76 -8.05
CA LEU A 50 5.08 10.84 -8.28
C LEU A 50 6.14 11.44 -9.23
N LYS A 51 5.86 12.52 -9.96
CA LYS A 51 6.87 13.18 -10.81
C LYS A 51 7.77 14.12 -10.02
N ALA A 52 7.31 14.59 -8.87
CA ALA A 52 8.05 15.53 -8.04
C ALA A 52 9.18 14.84 -7.25
N ASP A 53 9.08 13.53 -7.03
CA ASP A 53 10.08 12.73 -6.32
C ASP A 53 10.55 11.54 -7.18
N GLU A 54 11.68 11.73 -7.86
CA GLU A 54 12.27 10.71 -8.73
C GLU A 54 12.80 9.48 -7.97
N GLU A 55 13.12 9.58 -6.68
CA GLU A 55 13.54 8.42 -5.88
C GLU A 55 12.33 7.56 -5.53
N PHE A 56 11.29 8.19 -4.97
CA PHE A 56 10.05 7.50 -4.62
C PHE A 56 9.36 6.91 -5.86
N LYS A 57 9.38 7.62 -6.99
CA LYS A 57 8.90 7.13 -8.29
C LYS A 57 9.55 5.80 -8.69
N LYS A 58 10.88 5.68 -8.55
CA LYS A 58 11.60 4.43 -8.88
C LYS A 58 11.18 3.27 -7.98
N ILE A 59 10.90 3.54 -6.71
CA ILE A 59 10.42 2.54 -5.75
C ILE A 59 8.98 2.13 -6.11
N ALA A 60 8.11 3.10 -6.38
CA ALA A 60 6.71 2.89 -6.74
C ALA A 60 6.55 2.07 -8.03
N ILE A 61 7.31 2.40 -9.08
CA ILE A 61 7.24 1.70 -10.38
C ILE A 61 7.70 0.24 -10.27
N LYS A 62 8.61 -0.07 -9.34
CA LYS A 62 9.07 -1.43 -9.09
C LYS A 62 8.07 -2.29 -8.30
N ASN A 63 6.97 -1.72 -7.82
CA ASN A 63 5.96 -2.42 -7.05
C ASN A 63 4.63 -2.49 -7.82
N PRO A 64 4.39 -3.55 -8.61
CA PRO A 64 3.15 -3.72 -9.37
C PRO A 64 1.90 -3.72 -8.49
N ALA A 65 1.98 -4.18 -7.22
CA ALA A 65 0.84 -4.17 -6.31
C ALA A 65 0.46 -2.73 -5.91
N TYR A 66 1.44 -1.84 -5.76
CA TYR A 66 1.19 -0.41 -5.54
C TYR A 66 0.63 0.27 -6.78
N LEU A 67 1.19 -0.04 -7.96
CA LEU A 67 0.64 0.48 -9.23
C LEU A 67 -0.81 0.01 -9.44
N LEU A 68 -1.10 -1.26 -9.15
CA LEU A 68 -2.46 -1.80 -9.21
C LEU A 68 -3.40 -1.06 -8.26
N PHE A 69 -2.96 -0.75 -7.03
CA PHE A 69 -3.72 0.08 -6.11
C PHE A 69 -4.08 1.42 -6.75
N LEU A 70 -3.11 2.15 -7.30
CA LEU A 70 -3.36 3.46 -7.96
C LEU A 70 -4.34 3.35 -9.13
N VAL A 71 -4.20 2.29 -9.95
CA VAL A 71 -5.09 2.03 -11.09
C VAL A 71 -6.52 1.74 -10.62
N LEU A 72 -6.71 0.94 -9.56
CA LEU A 72 -8.02 0.67 -8.98
C LEU A 72 -8.66 1.93 -8.38
N GLN A 73 -7.88 2.81 -7.75
CA GLN A 73 -8.37 4.10 -7.26
C GLN A 73 -8.79 5.03 -8.42
N ASN A 74 -8.01 5.07 -9.51
CA ASN A 74 -8.37 5.82 -10.72
C ASN A 74 -9.64 5.25 -11.39
N PHE A 75 -9.75 3.93 -11.50
CA PHE A 75 -10.94 3.25 -12.01
C PHE A 75 -12.18 3.63 -11.18
N HIS A 76 -12.10 3.55 -9.85
CA HIS A 76 -13.21 3.93 -8.98
C HIS A 76 -13.60 5.41 -9.13
N LYS A 77 -12.60 6.30 -9.26
CA LYS A 77 -12.84 7.73 -9.50
C LYS A 77 -13.54 8.02 -10.83
N THR A 78 -13.25 7.24 -11.88
CA THR A 78 -13.81 7.45 -13.23
C THR A 78 -15.15 6.74 -13.42
N GLN A 79 -15.30 5.53 -12.90
CA GLN A 79 -16.50 4.70 -13.09
C GLN A 79 -17.51 4.80 -11.93
N GLY A 80 -17.12 5.36 -10.79
CA GLY A 80 -17.97 5.42 -9.58
C GLY A 80 -18.21 4.06 -8.92
N ARG A 81 -17.49 3.02 -9.34
CA ARG A 81 -17.56 1.64 -8.83
C ARG A 81 -16.22 0.94 -9.00
N TYR A 82 -16.04 -0.19 -8.32
CA TYR A 82 -14.92 -1.10 -8.55
C TYR A 82 -15.25 -2.15 -9.64
N PRO A 83 -14.24 -2.91 -10.13
CA PRO A 83 -14.45 -3.94 -11.15
C PRO A 83 -15.43 -5.03 -10.69
N LEU A 84 -16.37 -5.39 -11.57
CA LEU A 84 -17.47 -6.31 -11.30
C LEU A 84 -17.41 -7.53 -12.24
N PRO A 85 -17.66 -8.76 -11.75
CA PRO A 85 -17.67 -9.95 -12.59
C PRO A 85 -18.66 -9.89 -13.76
N GLU A 86 -19.78 -9.20 -13.57
CA GLU A 86 -20.83 -9.05 -14.58
C GLU A 86 -20.32 -8.29 -15.82
N HIS A 87 -19.41 -7.34 -15.63
CA HIS A 87 -18.84 -6.51 -16.69
C HIS A 87 -17.37 -6.87 -16.98
N ARG A 88 -16.95 -8.11 -16.67
CA ARG A 88 -15.53 -8.49 -16.64
C ARG A 88 -14.73 -8.09 -17.88
N THR A 89 -15.25 -8.35 -19.07
CA THR A 89 -14.56 -8.03 -20.33
C THR A 89 -14.40 -6.53 -20.52
N GLU A 90 -15.46 -5.76 -20.26
CA GLU A 90 -15.46 -4.30 -20.38
C GLU A 90 -14.56 -3.66 -19.32
N ASP A 91 -14.66 -4.13 -18.07
CA ASP A 91 -13.89 -3.63 -16.95
C ASP A 91 -12.39 -3.91 -17.10
N ILE A 92 -11.98 -5.02 -17.73
CA ILE A 92 -10.57 -5.26 -18.06
C ILE A 92 -10.04 -4.19 -19.02
N GLU A 93 -10.80 -3.82 -20.05
CA GLU A 93 -10.38 -2.78 -20.99
C GLU A 93 -10.38 -1.39 -20.35
N LEU A 94 -11.34 -1.11 -19.46
CA LEU A 94 -11.34 0.11 -18.66
C LEU A 94 -10.17 0.15 -17.66
N LEU A 95 -9.78 -0.98 -17.06
CA LEU A 95 -8.60 -1.08 -16.18
C LEU A 95 -7.30 -0.85 -16.96
N LYS A 96 -7.18 -1.40 -18.17
CA LYS A 96 -6.04 -1.10 -19.07
C LYS A 96 -5.99 0.38 -19.43
N SER A 97 -7.15 0.99 -19.71
CA SER A 97 -7.25 2.43 -19.99
C SER A 97 -6.85 3.27 -18.76
N ALA A 98 -7.29 2.86 -17.57
CA ALA A 98 -6.90 3.50 -16.31
C ALA A 98 -5.39 3.33 -16.03
N ARG A 99 -4.80 2.17 -16.36
CA ARG A 99 -3.35 1.95 -16.30
C ARG A 99 -2.62 2.98 -17.15
N SER A 100 -2.97 3.12 -18.42
CA SER A 100 -2.34 4.12 -19.30
C SER A 100 -2.49 5.53 -18.71
N SER A 101 -3.70 5.90 -18.29
CA SER A 101 -3.92 7.23 -17.67
C SER A 101 -3.05 7.52 -16.45
N VAL A 102 -2.70 6.51 -15.63
CA VAL A 102 -1.88 6.70 -14.43
C VAL A 102 -0.39 6.58 -14.76
N LEU A 103 -0.01 5.57 -15.54
CA LEU A 103 1.39 5.15 -15.71
C LEU A 103 2.10 5.81 -16.91
N ASP A 104 1.39 6.28 -17.94
CA ASP A 104 2.01 6.90 -19.13
C ASP A 104 2.89 8.10 -18.76
N SER A 105 2.58 8.73 -17.63
CA SER A 105 3.31 9.89 -17.14
C SER A 105 4.43 9.55 -16.13
N LEU A 106 4.57 8.28 -15.78
CA LEU A 106 5.47 7.77 -14.74
C LEU A 106 6.56 6.87 -15.31
N THR A 107 6.25 6.07 -16.34
CA THR A 107 7.15 5.10 -16.93
C THR A 107 7.01 5.09 -18.45
N GLU A 108 8.11 4.82 -19.15
CA GLU A 108 8.12 4.64 -20.61
C GLU A 108 7.44 3.33 -21.02
N ASP A 109 7.38 2.34 -20.12
CA ASP A 109 6.72 1.05 -20.34
C ASP A 109 5.70 0.74 -19.23
N PRO A 110 4.44 1.24 -19.38
CA PRO A 110 3.35 0.95 -18.45
C PRO A 110 2.99 -0.54 -18.37
N VAL A 111 3.13 -1.28 -19.47
CA VAL A 111 2.70 -2.68 -19.56
C VAL A 111 3.69 -3.59 -18.86
N ALA A 112 4.99 -3.33 -18.98
CA ALA A 112 6.00 -4.05 -18.22
C ALA A 112 5.91 -3.76 -16.72
N ALA A 113 5.59 -2.52 -16.33
CA ALA A 113 5.46 -2.13 -14.93
C ALA A 113 4.22 -2.75 -14.25
N LEU A 114 3.09 -2.84 -14.97
CA LEU A 114 1.87 -3.50 -14.51
C LEU A 114 1.27 -4.39 -15.62
N PRO A 115 1.67 -5.67 -15.67
CA PRO A 115 1.19 -6.62 -16.69
C PRO A 115 -0.32 -6.87 -16.66
N ASP A 116 -0.88 -7.20 -17.83
CA ASP A 116 -2.34 -7.43 -18.01
C ASP A 116 -2.91 -8.54 -17.11
N GLU A 117 -2.08 -9.52 -16.71
CA GLU A 117 -2.48 -10.61 -15.81
C GLU A 117 -3.01 -10.12 -14.46
N TYR A 118 -2.56 -8.95 -13.98
CA TYR A 118 -3.05 -8.36 -12.74
C TYR A 118 -4.55 -8.04 -12.82
N PHE A 119 -5.05 -7.60 -13.97
CA PHE A 119 -6.45 -7.19 -14.14
C PHE A 119 -7.41 -8.38 -14.16
N THR A 120 -6.95 -9.57 -14.54
CA THR A 120 -7.82 -10.76 -14.56
C THR A 120 -8.18 -11.28 -13.16
N ASN A 121 -7.43 -10.85 -12.14
CA ASN A 121 -7.46 -11.39 -10.78
C ASN A 121 -8.06 -10.41 -9.74
N VAL A 122 -8.68 -9.31 -10.15
CA VAL A 122 -9.19 -8.25 -9.23
C VAL A 122 -10.72 -8.20 -9.09
N PHE A 123 -11.41 -9.28 -9.45
CA PHE A 123 -12.88 -9.34 -9.42
C PHE A 123 -13.40 -10.05 -8.18
N SER A 124 -14.52 -9.57 -7.63
CA SER A 124 -15.19 -10.10 -6.42
C SER A 124 -14.36 -9.95 -5.14
N LYS A 125 -14.80 -10.60 -4.05
CA LYS A 125 -14.04 -10.71 -2.80
C LYS A 125 -13.78 -12.18 -2.52
N LEU A 126 -12.52 -12.60 -2.51
CA LEU A 126 -12.17 -14.00 -2.24
C LEU A 126 -11.93 -14.20 -0.75
N ALA A 127 -12.55 -15.24 -0.18
CA ALA A 127 -12.44 -15.53 1.25
C ALA A 127 -10.99 -15.68 1.75
N PRO A 128 -10.06 -16.36 1.04
CA PRO A 128 -8.66 -16.42 1.47
C PRO A 128 -7.98 -15.05 1.53
N THR A 129 -8.22 -14.19 0.54
CA THR A 129 -7.64 -12.84 0.52
C THR A 129 -8.22 -11.97 1.63
N CYS A 130 -9.53 -12.07 1.89
CA CYS A 130 -10.15 -11.42 3.05
C CYS A 130 -9.54 -11.88 4.38
N ALA A 131 -9.24 -13.18 4.53
CA ALA A 131 -8.61 -13.70 5.73
C ALA A 131 -7.19 -13.16 5.93
N ILE A 132 -6.38 -13.10 4.86
CA ILE A 132 -5.02 -12.56 4.89
C ILE A 132 -5.05 -11.07 5.24
N THR A 133 -5.76 -10.27 4.45
CA THR A 133 -5.83 -8.81 4.64
C THR A 133 -6.47 -8.46 5.98
N GLY A 134 -7.57 -9.14 6.36
CA GLY A 134 -8.24 -8.94 7.64
C GLY A 134 -7.38 -9.33 8.84
N GLY A 135 -6.59 -10.40 8.73
CA GLY A 135 -5.64 -10.82 9.76
C GLY A 135 -4.57 -9.76 10.01
N ILE A 136 -3.97 -9.22 8.94
CA ILE A 136 -2.97 -8.14 9.02
C ILE A 136 -3.57 -6.90 9.67
N VAL A 137 -4.75 -6.44 9.22
CA VAL A 137 -5.42 -5.26 9.79
C VAL A 137 -5.75 -5.47 11.27
N CYS A 138 -6.26 -6.64 11.64
CA CYS A 138 -6.61 -6.95 13.02
C CYS A 138 -5.39 -6.92 13.95
N GLN A 139 -4.26 -7.46 13.47
CA GLN A 139 -2.99 -7.40 14.19
C GLN A 139 -2.56 -5.95 14.42
N GLU A 140 -2.61 -5.10 13.40
CA GLU A 140 -2.25 -3.69 13.52
C GLU A 140 -3.19 -2.91 14.46
N VAL A 141 -4.50 -3.13 14.37
CA VAL A 141 -5.46 -2.49 15.28
C VAL A 141 -5.15 -2.87 16.73
N THR A 142 -4.89 -4.15 17.00
CA THR A 142 -4.55 -4.65 18.34
C THR A 142 -3.25 -4.06 18.87
N ALA A 143 -2.25 -3.94 18.01
CA ALA A 143 -0.99 -3.30 18.33
C ALA A 143 -1.15 -1.78 18.59
N ALA A 144 -1.96 -1.10 17.79
CA ALA A 144 -2.20 0.33 17.92
C ALA A 144 -2.94 0.71 19.20
N ILE A 145 -3.90 -0.11 19.64
CA ILE A 145 -4.61 0.13 20.92
C ILE A 145 -3.75 -0.21 22.14
N SER A 146 -2.77 -1.12 21.99
CA SER A 146 -1.90 -1.54 23.10
C SER A 146 -0.62 -0.72 23.21
N GLN A 147 -0.22 0.00 22.15
CA GLN A 147 1.01 0.81 22.09
C GLN A 147 2.30 0.01 22.37
N LYS A 148 2.27 -1.30 22.13
CA LYS A 148 3.36 -2.24 22.46
C LYS A 148 4.35 -2.47 21.32
N GLN A 149 4.01 -2.09 20.10
CA GLN A 149 4.87 -2.30 18.94
C GLN A 149 4.70 -1.19 17.92
N VAL A 150 5.73 -1.06 17.07
CA VAL A 150 5.68 -0.27 15.85
C VAL A 150 4.75 -0.96 14.84
N LEU A 151 4.00 -0.14 14.13
CA LEU A 151 3.03 -0.55 13.10
C LEU A 151 3.67 -0.33 11.72
N PHE A 152 3.14 -0.99 10.68
CA PHE A 152 3.65 -0.74 9.33
C PHE A 152 3.33 0.69 8.90
N ASN A 153 4.30 1.37 8.29
CA ASN A 153 4.15 2.74 7.80
C ASN A 153 4.25 2.75 6.27
N ASN A 154 3.17 2.88 5.51
CA ASN A 154 1.77 3.01 5.93
C ASN A 154 0.81 2.12 5.13
N MET A 155 1.32 1.30 4.21
CA MET A 155 0.52 0.37 3.42
C MET A 155 1.01 -1.06 3.55
N PHE A 156 0.05 -1.98 3.50
CA PHE A 156 0.25 -3.38 3.19
C PHE A 156 -0.46 -3.69 1.86
N LEU A 157 0.21 -4.40 0.96
CA LEU A 157 -0.28 -4.73 -0.38
C LEU A 157 -0.08 -6.22 -0.64
N PHE A 158 -1.15 -6.97 -0.85
CA PHE A 158 -1.11 -8.40 -1.16
C PHE A 158 -1.32 -8.62 -2.65
N SER A 159 -0.29 -9.10 -3.36
CA SER A 159 -0.30 -9.22 -4.82
C SER A 159 -1.22 -10.34 -5.33
N PRO A 160 -2.04 -10.07 -6.36
CA PRO A 160 -2.94 -11.07 -6.92
C PRO A 160 -2.24 -12.11 -7.79
N VAL A 161 -1.00 -11.85 -8.21
CA VAL A 161 -0.22 -12.71 -9.10
C VAL A 161 0.86 -13.45 -8.32
N THR A 162 1.70 -12.72 -7.58
CA THR A 162 2.84 -13.32 -6.86
C THR A 162 2.43 -13.94 -5.52
N HIS A 163 1.26 -13.57 -4.99
CA HIS A 163 0.77 -13.98 -3.66
C HIS A 163 1.72 -13.58 -2.52
N ILE A 164 2.52 -12.54 -2.74
CA ILE A 164 3.42 -11.94 -1.75
C ILE A 164 2.76 -10.70 -1.16
N GLY A 165 2.88 -10.54 0.16
CA GLY A 165 2.53 -9.32 0.89
C GLY A 165 3.72 -8.36 0.98
N TYR A 166 3.50 -7.10 0.62
CA TYR A 166 4.51 -6.05 0.65
C TYR A 166 4.12 -4.96 1.63
N PHE A 167 5.03 -4.59 2.52
CA PHE A 167 4.92 -3.35 3.29
C PHE A 167 5.50 -2.21 2.48
N PHE A 168 4.70 -1.18 2.23
CA PHE A 168 5.06 -0.07 1.37
C PHE A 168 4.82 1.25 2.09
N LYS A 169 5.87 2.06 2.19
CA LYS A 169 5.78 3.41 2.72
C LYS A 169 5.44 4.35 1.59
N ALA A 170 4.17 4.75 1.49
CA ALA A 170 3.69 5.54 0.37
C ALA A 170 3.95 7.03 0.56
N LEU A 171 5.20 7.47 0.78
CA LEU A 171 5.59 8.90 0.83
C LEU A 171 7.06 9.12 0.44
N PRO A 172 7.37 10.28 -0.15
CA PRO A 172 8.69 10.90 -0.10
C PRO A 172 9.22 10.99 1.34
N THR A 173 10.49 10.66 1.52
CA THR A 173 11.21 10.77 2.80
C THR A 173 11.52 12.25 3.13
N SER A 174 10.50 13.12 3.19
CA SER A 174 10.62 14.50 3.69
C SER A 174 9.97 14.72 5.05
N ALA A 175 9.38 13.68 5.65
CA ALA A 175 9.02 13.67 7.07
C ALA A 175 10.19 13.17 7.92
N THR A 176 11.06 14.11 8.32
CA THR A 176 11.98 14.09 9.47
C THR A 176 12.10 12.78 10.25
N THR A 177 13.20 12.06 10.05
CA THR A 177 13.90 11.37 11.15
C THR A 177 14.75 12.40 11.88
N GLU A 178 14.20 13.09 12.87
CA GLU A 178 15.04 13.56 13.98
C GLU A 178 15.28 12.37 14.91
N THR A 179 16.22 11.52 14.49
CA THR A 179 17.00 10.74 15.45
C THR A 179 18.44 10.77 14.97
N LYS A 180 19.24 11.63 15.61
CA LYS A 180 20.70 11.50 15.57
C LYS A 180 21.07 10.18 16.22
N SER A 181 21.30 9.15 15.41
CA SER A 181 22.22 8.08 15.75
C SER A 181 22.58 7.34 14.47
N ASN A 182 23.84 7.49 14.06
CA ASN A 182 24.52 6.63 13.11
C ASN A 182 24.18 5.17 13.39
N ILE A 183 23.79 4.40 12.37
CA ILE A 183 24.32 3.05 12.11
C ILE A 183 24.00 2.67 10.66
N THR A 184 25.03 2.11 10.06
CA THR A 184 25.24 1.60 8.72
C THR A 184 24.38 0.38 8.40
N ASN A 185 24.14 0.21 7.10
CA ASN A 185 23.90 -1.04 6.37
C ASN A 185 22.47 -1.58 6.22
N ILE A 186 22.18 -1.77 4.93
CA ILE A 186 21.14 -2.56 4.30
C ILE A 186 21.36 -4.02 4.66
N GLU A 187 20.35 -4.71 5.19
CA GLU A 187 20.24 -6.16 5.08
C GLU A 187 18.83 -6.52 4.59
N MET A 188 18.82 -7.27 3.49
CA MET A 188 17.68 -8.07 3.06
C MET A 188 17.48 -9.16 4.12
N VAL A 189 16.28 -9.25 4.69
CA VAL A 189 15.93 -10.39 5.53
C VAL A 189 15.40 -11.47 4.59
N ASP A 190 16.28 -12.38 4.24
CA ASP A 190 15.93 -13.71 3.73
C ASP A 190 15.19 -14.49 4.82
N GLU A 191 14.17 -15.23 4.37
CA GLU A 191 13.53 -16.44 4.92
C GLU A 191 13.57 -16.68 6.45
N ILE A 192 12.38 -16.80 7.05
CA ILE A 192 12.17 -17.65 8.22
C ILE A 192 11.07 -18.67 7.90
N LEU A 193 11.52 -19.88 7.58
CA LEU A 193 10.97 -21.15 8.08
C LEU A 193 12.04 -21.77 8.99
#